data_AF-A0A1X1T491-F1
#
_entry.id   AF-A0A1X1T491-F1
#
_cell.length_a   1.000
_cell.length_b   1.000
_cell.length_c   1.000
_cell.angle_alpha   90.00
_cell.angle_beta   90.00
_cell.angle_gamma   90.00
#
_symmetry.space_group_name_H-M   'P 1'
#
loop_
_entity.id
_entity.type
_entity.pdbx_description
1 polymer ?
#
loop_
_entity_poly.entity_id
_entity_poly.type
_entity_poly.pdbx_seq_one_letter_code
_entity_poly.pdbx_strand_id
1 'polypeptide(L)'
;MKLAAIILCIAAAVLTLVIAHRLDRFDGRRARWALPRRWRRVSLLDAVVIGVLLLWHVVGANTADDACQLGMARVSEQAGYMVNYFRYFGVPEHRLGQGITNVFGRFIQISTASIWVRIPALLLAAATWWLISCEVLPRIGTSSGRELIGFPAVLLGSGVRSVLAPVWPVLDNTDTVDFVVGLHRCMRAGVAPATALSQAIGEVCNAGVPAAVWGVFAAYGQ
;
A
#
# COMPACT_ATOMS: atom_id res chain seq x y z
N MET A 1 -24.78 -28.06 16.09
CA MET A 1 -23.49 -28.19 16.81
C MET A 1 -22.42 -27.21 16.32
N LYS A 2 -22.03 -27.19 15.04
CA LYS A 2 -20.99 -26.28 14.52
C LYS A 2 -21.26 -24.78 14.76
N LEU A 3 -22.48 -24.31 14.49
CA LEU A 3 -22.85 -22.89 14.66
C LEU A 3 -22.77 -22.46 16.13
N ALA A 4 -23.26 -23.30 17.04
CA ALA A 4 -23.17 -23.05 18.48
C ALA A 4 -21.71 -22.98 18.96
N ALA A 5 -20.84 -23.86 18.46
CA ALA A 5 -19.41 -23.82 18.76
C ALA A 5 -18.75 -22.53 18.25
N ILE A 6 -19.09 -22.07 17.03
CA ILE A 6 -18.58 -20.81 16.47
C ILE A 6 -19.01 -19.62 17.34
N ILE A 7 -20.30 -19.55 17.71
CA ILE A 7 -20.81 -18.48 18.58
C ILE A 7 -20.10 -18.49 19.93
N LEU A 8 -19.94 -19.67 20.54
CA LEU A 8 -19.24 -19.81 21.81
C LEU A 8 -17.78 -19.36 21.72
N CYS A 9 -17.06 -19.74 20.67
CA CYS A 9 -15.68 -19.30 20.45
C CYS A 9 -15.57 -17.78 20.27
N ILE A 10 -16.48 -17.17 19.50
CA ILE A 10 -16.52 -15.72 19.32
C ILE A 10 -16.83 -15.03 20.65
N ALA A 11 -17.83 -15.51 21.40
CA ALA A 11 -18.19 -14.97 22.70
C ALA A 11 -17.04 -15.09 23.71
N ALA A 12 -16.35 -16.23 23.74
CA ALA A 12 -15.17 -16.44 24.58
C ALA A 12 -14.03 -15.49 24.20
N ALA A 13 -13.74 -15.31 22.91
CA ALA A 13 -12.71 -14.37 22.44
C ALA A 13 -13.04 -12.92 22.81
N VAL A 14 -14.30 -12.51 22.64
CA VAL A 14 -14.77 -11.18 23.07
C VAL A 14 -14.65 -11.03 24.58
N LEU A 15 -15.03 -12.05 25.35
CA LEU A 15 -14.89 -12.04 26.81
C LEU A 15 -13.42 -11.89 27.23
N THR A 16 -12.50 -12.61 26.60
CA THR A 16 -11.06 -12.47 26.84
C THR A 16 -10.57 -11.06 26.54
N LEU A 17 -10.97 -10.46 25.40
CA LEU A 17 -10.63 -9.07 25.06
C LEU A 17 -11.20 -8.08 26.09
N VAL A 18 -12.42 -8.30 26.58
CA VAL A 18 -13.04 -7.46 27.60
C VAL A 18 -12.29 -7.56 28.93
N ILE A 19 -11.92 -8.78 29.36
CA ILE A 19 -11.16 -8.99 30.60
C ILE A 19 -9.76 -8.37 30.47
N ALA A 20 -9.07 -8.58 29.35
CA ALA A 20 -7.76 -7.97 29.08
C ALA A 20 -7.84 -6.44 29.11
N HIS A 21 -8.86 -5.85 28.47
CA HIS A 21 -9.10 -4.40 28.49
C HIS A 21 -9.43 -3.86 29.88
N ARG A 22 -10.11 -4.65 30.73
CA ARG A 22 -10.36 -4.28 32.13
C ARG A 22 -9.07 -4.33 32.93
N LEU A 23 -8.22 -5.32 32.71
CA LEU A 23 -6.92 -5.45 33.36
C LEU A 23 -5.98 -4.30 32.97
N ASP A 24 -5.89 -3.97 31.68
CA ASP A 24 -5.13 -2.80 31.20
C ASP A 24 -5.58 -1.49 31.85
N ARG A 25 -6.89 -1.35 32.14
CA ARG A 25 -7.41 -0.18 32.88
C ARG A 25 -7.00 -0.17 34.36
N PHE A 26 -6.91 -1.33 35.01
CA PHE A 26 -6.40 -1.44 36.38
C PHE A 26 -4.90 -1.14 36.45
N ASP A 27 -4.12 -1.58 35.45
CA ASP A 27 -2.67 -1.34 35.34
C ASP A 27 -2.30 0.13 35.00
N GLY A 28 -3.29 1.04 34.97
CA GLY A 28 -3.07 2.45 34.65
C GLY A 28 -2.69 2.71 33.19
N ARG A 29 -2.67 1.68 32.34
CA ARG A 29 -2.50 1.79 30.88
C ARG A 29 -3.79 2.33 30.27
N ARG A 30 -4.03 3.63 30.44
CA ARG A 30 -5.13 4.32 29.77
C ARG A 30 -4.87 4.27 28.27
N ALA A 31 -5.71 3.54 27.55
CA ALA A 31 -5.79 3.67 26.10
C ALA A 31 -5.89 5.17 25.78
N ARG A 32 -5.02 5.71 24.94
CA ARG A 32 -5.15 7.08 24.43
C ARG A 32 -6.19 7.08 23.30
N TRP A 33 -7.42 6.71 23.64
CA TRP A 33 -8.58 6.64 22.73
C TRP A 33 -9.08 8.04 22.33
N ALA A 34 -8.56 9.09 22.96
CA ALA A 34 -8.75 10.45 22.52
C ALA A 34 -8.04 10.62 21.18
N LEU A 35 -8.82 10.44 20.10
CA LEU A 35 -8.45 10.79 18.73
C LEU A 35 -7.72 12.13 18.77
N PRO A 36 -6.43 12.18 18.39
CA PRO A 36 -5.65 13.40 18.44
C PRO A 36 -6.42 14.54 17.78
N ARG A 37 -6.40 15.75 18.36
CA ARG A 37 -7.11 16.96 17.87
C ARG A 37 -6.89 17.26 16.36
N ARG A 38 -5.91 16.61 15.74
CA ARG A 38 -5.53 16.63 14.32
C ARG A 38 -6.49 15.86 13.42
N TRP A 39 -7.18 14.82 13.91
CA TRP A 39 -8.28 14.13 13.20
C TRP A 39 -9.46 15.05 12.86
N ARG A 40 -9.45 16.32 13.29
CA ARG A 40 -10.45 17.34 12.93
C ARG A 40 -9.92 18.40 11.97
N ARG A 41 -8.64 18.39 11.61
CA ARG A 41 -8.07 19.37 10.68
C ARG A 41 -8.10 18.77 9.28
N VAL A 42 -8.96 19.30 8.44
CA VAL A 42 -8.96 19.01 7.01
C VAL A 42 -7.92 19.91 6.36
N SER A 43 -6.92 19.34 5.71
CA SER A 43 -5.93 20.07 4.93
C SER A 43 -6.38 20.24 3.48
N LEU A 44 -5.88 21.27 2.79
CA LEU A 44 -6.01 21.42 1.34
C LEU A 44 -5.47 20.18 0.60
N LEU A 45 -4.41 19.57 1.12
CA LEU A 45 -3.84 18.34 0.58
C LEU A 45 -4.85 17.18 0.64
N ASP A 46 -5.60 17.05 1.74
CA ASP A 46 -6.61 15.99 1.87
C ASP A 46 -7.72 16.16 0.82
N ALA A 47 -8.14 17.40 0.57
CA ALA A 47 -9.12 17.71 -0.47
C ALA A 47 -8.60 17.36 -1.88
N VAL A 48 -7.33 17.66 -2.17
CA VAL A 48 -6.70 17.30 -3.45
C VAL A 48 -6.63 15.78 -3.62
N VAL A 49 -6.17 15.04 -2.61
CA VAL A 49 -6.05 13.58 -2.69
C VAL A 49 -7.42 12.92 -2.84
N ILE A 50 -8.40 13.34 -2.05
CA ILE A 50 -9.78 12.84 -2.18
C ILE A 50 -10.35 13.20 -3.55
N GLY A 51 -10.09 14.40 -4.06
CA GLY A 51 -10.52 14.83 -5.40
C GLY A 51 -9.91 13.98 -6.51
N VAL A 52 -8.61 13.68 -6.44
CA VAL A 52 -7.92 12.79 -7.38
C VAL A 52 -8.46 11.36 -7.28
N LEU A 53 -8.70 10.85 -6.07
CA LEU A 53 -9.31 9.53 -5.86
C LEU A 53 -10.72 9.45 -6.47
N LEU A 54 -11.54 10.49 -6.31
CA LEU A 54 -12.87 10.57 -6.90
C LEU A 54 -12.82 10.66 -8.42
N LEU A 55 -11.92 11.49 -8.98
CA LEU A 55 -11.72 11.61 -10.41
C LEU A 55 -11.28 10.26 -11.00
N TRP A 56 -10.33 9.59 -10.34
CA TRP A 56 -9.87 8.26 -10.73
C TRP A 56 -10.94 7.18 -10.56
N HIS A 57 -11.82 7.30 -9.56
CA HIS A 57 -12.92 6.37 -9.39
C HIS A 57 -13.89 6.39 -10.58
N VAL A 58 -14.07 7.55 -11.21
CA VAL A 58 -14.95 7.73 -12.36
C VAL A 58 -14.25 7.41 -13.69
N VAL A 59 -13.03 7.90 -13.89
CA VAL A 59 -12.32 7.83 -15.18
C VAL A 59 -11.31 6.68 -15.24
N GLY A 60 -10.82 6.23 -14.09
CA GLY A 60 -9.73 5.27 -13.98
C GLY A 60 -10.11 3.88 -14.47
N ALA A 61 -9.19 3.27 -15.22
CA ALA A 61 -9.34 1.95 -15.79
C ALA A 61 -9.62 0.89 -14.71
N ASN A 62 -10.52 -0.04 -15.06
CA ASN A 62 -10.77 -1.22 -14.25
C ASN A 62 -9.61 -2.22 -14.39
N THR A 63 -9.45 -3.07 -13.38
CA THR A 63 -8.48 -4.15 -13.42
C THR A 63 -9.03 -5.29 -14.29
N ALA A 64 -8.15 -6.05 -14.96
CA ALA A 64 -8.54 -7.16 -15.82
C ALA A 64 -9.38 -8.22 -15.09
N ASP A 65 -9.15 -8.42 -13.79
CA ASP A 65 -9.85 -9.42 -12.99
C ASP A 65 -11.22 -8.96 -12.46
N ASP A 66 -11.60 -7.68 -12.61
CA ASP A 66 -12.85 -7.15 -12.03
C ASP A 66 -14.09 -7.85 -12.61
N ALA A 67 -14.07 -8.14 -13.92
CA ALA A 67 -15.15 -8.87 -14.59
C ALA A 67 -15.22 -10.35 -14.15
N CYS A 68 -14.05 -10.97 -13.94
CA CYS A 68 -13.94 -12.34 -13.46
C CYS A 68 -14.54 -12.46 -12.04
N GLN A 69 -14.15 -11.56 -11.13
CA GLN A 69 -14.67 -11.56 -9.77
C GLN A 69 -16.18 -11.26 -9.72
N LEU A 70 -16.67 -10.34 -10.55
CA LEU A 70 -18.09 -10.04 -10.64
C LEU A 70 -18.90 -11.26 -11.13
N GLY A 71 -18.39 -12.01 -12.11
CA GLY A 71 -19.00 -13.23 -12.59
C GLY A 71 -19.09 -14.30 -11.51
N MET A 72 -17.98 -14.54 -10.79
CA MET A 72 -17.93 -15.50 -9.67
C MET A 72 -18.90 -15.12 -8.55
N ALA A 73 -18.96 -13.83 -8.20
CA ALA A 73 -19.88 -13.33 -7.19
C ALA A 73 -21.36 -13.59 -7.55
N ARG A 74 -21.76 -13.35 -8.81
CA ARG A 74 -23.15 -13.61 -9.26
C ARG A 74 -23.53 -15.08 -9.23
N VAL A 75 -22.64 -15.96 -9.69
CA VAL A 75 -22.91 -17.40 -9.69
C VAL A 75 -22.91 -17.97 -8.28
N SER A 76 -22.09 -17.41 -7.37
CA SER A 76 -22.01 -17.87 -5.98
C SER A 76 -23.33 -17.76 -5.21
N GLU A 77 -24.16 -16.77 -5.54
CA GLU A 77 -25.47 -16.57 -4.90
C GLU A 77 -26.43 -17.73 -5.20
N GLN A 78 -26.41 -18.21 -6.45
CA GLN A 78 -27.21 -19.35 -6.89
C GLN A 78 -26.60 -20.68 -6.44
N ALA A 79 -25.26 -20.79 -6.42
CA ALA A 79 -24.56 -22.01 -6.03
C ALA A 79 -24.54 -22.24 -4.51
N GLY A 80 -24.77 -21.20 -3.70
CA GLY A 80 -24.72 -21.27 -2.23
C GLY A 80 -23.30 -21.33 -1.65
N TYR A 81 -22.27 -21.21 -2.48
CA TYR A 81 -20.86 -21.10 -2.08
C TYR A 81 -20.06 -20.34 -3.14
N MET A 82 -18.94 -19.72 -2.74
CA MET A 82 -18.07 -19.00 -3.67
C MET A 82 -17.32 -19.98 -4.55
N VAL A 83 -17.68 -20.04 -5.83
CA VAL A 83 -17.15 -20.97 -6.81
C VAL A 83 -16.10 -20.29 -7.68
N ASN A 84 -14.95 -20.94 -7.91
CA ASN A 84 -14.06 -20.50 -8.97
C ASN A 84 -14.68 -20.89 -10.32
N TYR A 85 -15.39 -19.93 -10.91
CA TYR A 85 -16.21 -20.20 -12.10
C TYR A 85 -15.38 -20.45 -13.35
N PHE A 86 -14.26 -19.73 -13.49
CA PHE A 86 -13.45 -19.74 -14.71
C PHE A 86 -12.30 -20.76 -14.66
N ARG A 87 -11.96 -21.31 -13.49
CA ARG A 87 -10.81 -22.20 -13.32
C ARG A 87 -11.04 -23.20 -12.18
N TYR A 88 -10.31 -24.30 -12.18
CA TYR A 88 -10.33 -25.32 -11.12
C TYR A 88 -11.67 -26.05 -10.94
N PHE A 89 -12.43 -26.25 -12.02
CA PHE A 89 -13.62 -27.13 -12.05
C PHE A 89 -14.67 -26.83 -10.97
N GLY A 90 -14.85 -25.55 -10.63
CA GLY A 90 -15.81 -25.14 -9.60
C GLY A 90 -15.40 -25.45 -8.16
N VAL A 91 -14.10 -25.66 -7.91
CA VAL A 91 -13.57 -25.73 -6.55
C VAL A 91 -13.87 -24.40 -5.82
N PRO A 92 -14.31 -24.46 -4.55
CA PRO A 92 -14.58 -23.26 -3.79
C PRO A 92 -13.32 -22.43 -3.59
N GLU A 93 -13.43 -21.11 -3.70
CA GLU A 93 -12.27 -20.22 -3.50
C GLU A 93 -11.69 -20.35 -2.08
N HIS A 94 -10.43 -19.96 -1.91
CA HIS A 94 -9.77 -19.92 -0.62
C HIS A 94 -10.57 -19.10 0.43
N ARG A 95 -10.51 -19.50 1.72
CA ARG A 95 -11.32 -18.94 2.81
C ARG A 95 -11.26 -17.42 2.98
N LEU A 96 -10.17 -16.76 2.54
CA LEU A 96 -10.04 -15.30 2.58
C LEU A 96 -10.77 -14.61 1.43
N GLY A 97 -10.66 -15.15 0.20
CA GLY A 97 -11.37 -14.63 -0.98
C GLY A 97 -12.88 -14.70 -0.81
N GLN A 98 -13.41 -15.81 -0.28
CA GLN A 98 -14.86 -15.96 -0.08
C GLN A 98 -15.45 -14.85 0.80
N GLY A 99 -14.79 -14.49 1.90
CA GLY A 99 -15.30 -13.48 2.83
C GLY A 99 -15.43 -12.10 2.19
N ILE A 100 -14.42 -11.71 1.42
CA ILE A 100 -14.37 -10.44 0.70
C ILE A 100 -15.43 -10.42 -0.40
N THR A 101 -15.45 -11.47 -1.24
CA THR A 101 -16.39 -11.57 -2.36
C THR A 101 -17.85 -11.73 -1.90
N ASN A 102 -18.11 -12.33 -0.74
CA ASN A 102 -19.45 -12.39 -0.15
C ASN A 102 -19.97 -11.01 0.30
N VAL A 103 -19.08 -10.13 0.79
CA VAL A 103 -19.45 -8.74 1.07
C VAL A 103 -19.76 -8.01 -0.23
N PHE A 104 -18.92 -8.18 -1.26
CA PHE A 104 -19.20 -7.64 -2.59
C PHE A 104 -20.51 -8.20 -3.19
N GLY A 105 -20.83 -9.47 -2.98
CA GLY A 105 -22.08 -10.11 -3.41
C GLY A 105 -23.32 -9.35 -2.91
N ARG A 106 -23.31 -8.87 -1.66
CA ARG A 106 -24.40 -8.04 -1.11
C ARG A 106 -24.51 -6.67 -1.78
N PHE A 107 -23.39 -6.08 -2.20
CA PHE A 107 -23.40 -4.81 -2.96
C PHE A 107 -23.93 -5.01 -4.39
N ILE A 108 -23.61 -6.15 -5.00
CA ILE A 108 -24.00 -6.53 -6.36
C ILE A 108 -25.52 -6.77 -6.46
N GLN A 109 -26.15 -7.27 -5.38
CA GLN A 109 -27.62 -7.40 -5.31
C GLN A 109 -28.36 -6.07 -5.51
N ILE A 110 -27.76 -4.94 -5.13
CA ILE A 110 -28.35 -3.61 -5.30
C ILE A 110 -28.07 -3.07 -6.69
N SER A 111 -26.80 -3.10 -7.11
CA SER A 111 -26.40 -2.63 -8.45
C SER A 111 -25.12 -3.31 -8.92
N THR A 112 -25.10 -3.63 -10.21
CA THR A 112 -23.92 -4.20 -10.86
C THR A 112 -23.11 -3.18 -11.63
N ALA A 113 -23.41 -1.89 -11.45
CA ALA A 113 -22.64 -0.82 -12.07
C ALA A 113 -21.20 -0.83 -11.53
N SER A 114 -20.21 -0.72 -12.42
CA SER A 114 -18.80 -0.73 -12.02
C SER A 114 -18.47 0.36 -10.99
N ILE A 115 -19.09 1.54 -11.15
CA ILE A 115 -18.93 2.67 -10.22
C ILE A 115 -19.38 2.32 -8.79
N TRP A 116 -20.39 1.45 -8.65
CA TRP A 116 -20.99 1.07 -7.37
C TRP A 116 -20.15 -0.01 -6.67
N VAL A 117 -19.77 -1.05 -7.41
CA VAL A 117 -18.98 -2.18 -6.87
C VAL A 117 -17.62 -1.72 -6.36
N ARG A 118 -17.07 -0.62 -6.93
CA ARG A 118 -15.78 -0.05 -6.53
C ARG A 118 -15.84 0.87 -5.29
N ILE A 119 -17.03 1.26 -4.80
CA ILE A 119 -17.17 2.19 -3.66
C ILE A 119 -16.45 1.69 -2.39
N PRO A 120 -16.52 0.40 -2.00
CA PRO A 120 -15.77 -0.09 -0.85
C PRO A 120 -14.26 0.13 -0.99
N ALA A 121 -13.71 -0.05 -2.19
CA ALA A 121 -12.30 0.21 -2.47
C ALA A 121 -11.95 1.70 -2.34
N LEU A 122 -12.83 2.60 -2.82
CA LEU A 122 -12.68 4.04 -2.66
C LEU A 122 -12.67 4.45 -1.18
N LEU A 123 -13.59 3.91 -0.37
CA LEU A 123 -13.67 4.17 1.06
C LEU A 123 -12.41 3.69 1.80
N LEU A 124 -11.90 2.51 1.44
CA LEU A 124 -10.66 1.99 2.01
C LEU A 124 -9.46 2.86 1.62
N ALA A 125 -9.35 3.28 0.34
CA ALA A 125 -8.29 4.17 -0.10
C ALA A 125 -8.32 5.51 0.65
N ALA A 126 -9.51 6.11 0.82
CA ALA A 126 -9.69 7.32 1.60
C ALA A 126 -9.34 7.12 3.08
N ALA A 127 -9.74 5.99 3.68
CA ALA A 127 -9.40 5.65 5.06
C ALA A 127 -7.89 5.42 5.25
N THR A 128 -7.23 4.78 4.28
CA THR A 128 -5.77 4.59 4.25
C THR A 128 -5.07 5.93 4.18
N TRP A 129 -5.49 6.82 3.29
CA TRP A 129 -4.96 8.19 3.23
C TRP A 129 -5.13 8.91 4.57
N TRP A 130 -6.32 8.85 5.15
CA TRP A 130 -6.63 9.46 6.43
C TRP A 130 -5.74 8.94 7.56
N LEU A 131 -5.51 7.61 7.60
CA LEU A 131 -4.64 6.97 8.58
C LEU A 131 -3.17 7.40 8.39
N ILE A 132 -2.69 7.50 7.15
CA ILE A 132 -1.34 7.98 6.85
C ILE A 132 -1.18 9.44 7.30
N SER A 133 -2.12 10.31 6.91
CA SER A 133 -2.14 11.74 7.24
C SER A 133 -2.16 11.98 8.75
N CYS A 134 -2.97 11.21 9.49
CA CYS A 134 -3.17 11.42 10.92
C CYS A 134 -2.13 10.73 11.81
N GLU A 135 -1.68 9.52 11.46
CA GLU A 135 -0.88 8.68 12.36
C GLU A 135 0.56 8.48 11.88
N VAL A 136 0.80 8.36 10.57
CA VAL A 136 2.13 8.01 10.04
C VAL A 136 3.02 9.25 9.92
N LEU A 137 2.54 10.30 9.26
CA LEU A 137 3.29 11.55 9.05
C LEU A 137 3.81 12.17 10.37
N PRO A 138 3.00 12.29 11.45
CA PRO A 138 3.47 12.88 12.70
C PRO A 138 4.49 12.02 13.46
N ARG A 139 4.46 10.69 13.30
CA ARG A 139 5.38 9.77 13.99
C ARG A 139 6.78 9.77 13.35
N ILE A 140 6.87 10.15 12.07
CA ILE A 140 8.13 10.27 11.33
C ILE A 140 8.75 11.68 11.48
N GLY A 141 7.94 12.67 11.87
CA GLY A 141 8.28 14.10 11.90
C GLY A 141 9.21 14.59 13.02
N THR A 142 10.29 13.88 13.35
CA THR A 142 11.37 14.39 14.23
C THR A 142 12.72 14.58 13.53
N SER A 143 12.83 14.38 12.21
CA SER A 143 14.05 14.75 11.48
C SER A 143 13.79 15.84 10.43
N SER A 144 14.15 17.05 10.85
CA SER A 144 14.64 18.19 10.07
C SER A 144 13.78 18.78 8.94
N GLY A 145 13.17 19.93 9.26
CA GLY A 145 13.18 21.18 8.48
C GLY A 145 13.64 21.09 7.03
N ARG A 146 12.71 20.73 6.15
CA ARG A 146 12.69 21.04 4.71
C ARG A 146 11.32 20.61 4.19
N GLU A 147 10.31 21.44 4.45
CA GLU A 147 8.90 21.16 4.11
C GLU A 147 8.69 20.82 2.61
N LEU A 148 9.62 21.24 1.74
CA LEU A 148 9.58 20.95 0.30
C LEU A 148 10.37 19.69 -0.13
N ILE A 149 11.33 19.20 0.66
CA ILE A 149 12.10 17.97 0.34
C ILE A 149 11.56 16.76 1.11
N GLY A 150 10.85 16.98 2.23
CA GLY A 150 10.29 15.92 3.05
C GLY A 150 9.22 15.09 2.34
N PHE A 151 8.26 15.71 1.64
CA PHE A 151 7.16 14.97 1.02
C PHE A 151 7.59 14.08 -0.16
N PRO A 152 8.44 14.55 -1.11
CA PRO A 152 9.00 13.67 -2.14
C PRO A 152 9.91 12.59 -1.55
N ALA A 153 10.74 12.91 -0.55
CA ALA A 153 11.63 11.94 0.08
C ALA A 153 10.85 10.87 0.88
N VAL A 154 9.74 11.26 1.53
CA VAL A 154 8.84 10.34 2.25
C VAL A 154 8.05 9.48 1.27
N LEU A 155 7.57 10.03 0.15
CA LEU A 155 6.92 9.23 -0.91
C LEU A 155 7.91 8.22 -1.52
N LEU A 156 9.11 8.65 -1.85
CA LEU A 156 10.18 7.76 -2.34
C LEU A 156 10.56 6.71 -1.29
N GLY A 157 10.58 7.08 0.00
CA GLY A 157 10.85 6.17 1.11
C GLY A 157 9.70 5.23 1.48
N SER A 158 8.45 5.57 1.15
CA SER A 158 7.25 4.79 1.51
C SER A 158 6.92 3.68 0.50
N GLY A 159 7.81 3.39 -0.44
CA GLY A 159 7.63 2.36 -1.47
C GLY A 159 7.26 2.87 -2.86
N VAL A 160 7.06 4.17 -3.08
CA VAL A 160 6.91 4.71 -4.46
C VAL A 160 8.17 4.46 -5.28
N ARG A 161 9.33 4.35 -4.62
CA ARG A 161 10.60 3.93 -5.23
C ARG A 161 10.51 2.56 -5.92
N SER A 162 9.73 1.59 -5.44
CA SER A 162 9.58 0.29 -6.14
C SER A 162 8.71 0.38 -7.40
N VAL A 163 7.88 1.43 -7.51
CA VAL A 163 7.04 1.70 -8.68
C VAL A 163 7.76 2.60 -9.68
N LEU A 164 8.51 3.59 -9.20
CA LEU A 164 9.28 4.51 -10.03
C LEU A 164 10.55 3.87 -10.59
N ALA A 165 11.24 3.04 -9.81
CA ALA A 165 12.46 2.39 -10.25
C ALA A 165 12.28 1.63 -11.59
N PRO A 166 11.25 0.79 -11.80
CA PRO A 166 11.04 0.10 -13.09
C PRO A 166 10.56 1.01 -14.23
N VAL A 167 10.07 2.21 -13.93
CA VAL A 167 9.63 3.19 -14.93
C VAL A 167 10.75 4.17 -15.27
N TRP A 168 11.81 4.24 -14.45
CA TRP A 168 12.90 5.18 -14.67
C TRP A 168 13.83 4.67 -15.79
N PRO A 169 13.88 5.34 -16.94
CA PRO A 169 14.71 4.90 -18.05
C PRO A 169 16.18 5.06 -17.68
N VAL A 170 16.95 3.98 -17.82
CA VAL A 170 18.41 4.07 -17.82
C VAL A 170 18.81 4.72 -19.15
N LEU A 171 19.47 5.87 -19.07
CA LEU A 171 19.92 6.59 -20.25
C LEU A 171 21.09 5.81 -20.88
N ASP A 172 20.96 5.43 -22.16
CA ASP A 172 22.03 4.83 -22.95
C ASP A 172 23.03 5.90 -23.42
N ASN A 173 23.79 6.46 -22.47
CA ASN A 173 24.85 7.43 -22.73
C ASN A 173 26.22 6.87 -22.30
N THR A 174 27.29 7.39 -22.89
CA THR A 174 28.69 7.04 -22.51
C THR A 174 28.95 7.25 -21.03
N ASP A 175 28.39 8.30 -20.43
CA ASP A 175 28.54 8.60 -19.00
C ASP A 175 27.93 7.52 -18.09
N THR A 176 26.82 6.90 -18.53
CA THR A 176 26.19 5.79 -17.81
C THR A 176 27.06 4.53 -17.86
N VAL A 177 27.65 4.26 -19.02
CA VAL A 177 28.57 3.12 -19.22
C VAL A 177 29.81 3.29 -18.35
N ASP A 178 30.40 4.49 -18.33
CA ASP A 178 31.58 4.79 -17.51
C ASP A 178 31.28 4.64 -16.01
N PHE A 179 30.11 5.09 -15.56
CA PHE A 179 29.65 4.88 -14.19
C PHE A 179 29.51 3.39 -13.82
N VAL A 180 28.79 2.60 -14.64
CA VAL A 180 28.56 1.16 -14.36
C VAL A 180 29.88 0.39 -14.40
N VAL A 181 30.78 0.73 -15.32
CA VAL A 181 32.12 0.14 -15.40
C VAL A 181 32.95 0.50 -14.17
N GLY A 182 32.92 1.75 -13.71
CA GLY A 182 33.58 2.20 -12.49
C GLY A 182 33.10 1.44 -11.26
N LEU A 183 31.77 1.33 -11.10
CA LEU A 183 31.14 0.54 -10.04
C LEU A 183 31.60 -0.94 -10.06
N HIS A 184 31.61 -1.56 -11.24
CA HIS A 184 32.01 -2.96 -11.39
C HIS A 184 33.51 -3.17 -11.13
N ARG A 185 34.37 -2.19 -11.43
CA ARG A 185 35.80 -2.23 -11.08
C ARG A 185 35.99 -2.19 -9.56
N CYS A 186 35.27 -1.31 -8.85
CA CYS A 186 35.30 -1.24 -7.39
C CYS A 186 34.82 -2.55 -6.74
N MET A 187 33.75 -3.15 -7.25
CA MET A 187 33.28 -4.46 -6.77
C MET A 187 34.28 -5.58 -7.07
N ARG A 188 34.92 -5.59 -8.25
CA ARG A 188 36.01 -6.53 -8.56
C ARG A 188 37.23 -6.36 -7.65
N ALA A 189 37.48 -5.16 -7.16
CA ALA A 189 38.54 -4.87 -6.21
C ALA A 189 38.22 -5.33 -4.78
N GLY A 190 37.07 -5.97 -4.54
CA GLY A 190 36.66 -6.50 -3.24
C GLY A 190 35.96 -5.48 -2.34
N VAL A 191 35.59 -4.30 -2.87
CA VAL A 191 34.86 -3.28 -2.11
C VAL A 191 33.41 -3.72 -1.93
N ALA A 192 32.88 -3.57 -0.71
CA ALA A 192 31.48 -3.87 -0.41
C ALA A 192 30.54 -3.07 -1.35
N PRO A 193 29.45 -3.67 -1.87
CA PRO A 193 28.61 -3.06 -2.89
C PRO A 193 28.11 -1.65 -2.57
N ALA A 194 27.71 -1.40 -1.32
CA ALA A 194 27.26 -0.09 -0.87
C ALA A 194 28.37 0.97 -0.89
N THR A 195 29.60 0.57 -0.54
CA THR A 195 30.77 1.46 -0.54
C THR A 195 31.27 1.72 -1.95
N ALA A 196 31.23 0.70 -2.82
CA ALA A 196 31.55 0.82 -4.24
C ALA A 196 30.58 1.78 -4.96
N LEU A 197 29.28 1.69 -4.62
CA LEU A 197 28.26 2.61 -5.15
C LEU A 197 28.49 4.05 -4.68
N SER A 198 28.77 4.25 -3.39
CA SER A 198 29.09 5.57 -2.84
C SER A 198 30.31 6.21 -3.51
N GLN A 199 31.38 5.43 -3.72
CA GLN A 199 32.59 5.89 -4.42
C GLN A 199 32.33 6.27 -5.87
N ALA A 200 31.63 5.42 -6.63
CA ALA A 200 31.29 5.69 -8.03
C ALA A 200 30.37 6.93 -8.18
N ILE A 201 29.40 7.12 -7.27
CA ILE A 201 28.57 8.33 -7.24
C ILE A 201 29.44 9.57 -6.95
N GLY A 202 30.40 9.47 -6.03
CA GLY A 202 31.33 10.56 -5.70
C GLY A 202 32.18 10.99 -6.90
N GLU A 203 32.72 10.04 -7.65
CA GLU A 203 33.51 10.31 -8.87
C GLU A 203 32.68 11.00 -9.96
N VAL A 204 31.45 10.53 -10.18
CA VAL A 204 30.55 11.06 -11.21
C VAL A 204 29.96 12.42 -10.83
N CYS A 205 29.70 12.66 -9.55
CA CYS A 205 29.35 13.98 -9.03
C CYS A 205 30.51 14.99 -9.19
N ASN A 206 31.75 14.57 -8.95
CA ASN A 206 32.93 15.42 -9.14
C ASN A 206 33.19 15.72 -10.63
N ALA A 207 32.80 14.82 -11.53
CA ALA A 207 32.85 15.01 -12.98
C ALA A 207 31.70 15.88 -13.54
N GLY A 208 30.76 16.33 -12.70
CA GLY A 208 29.65 17.20 -13.11
C GLY A 208 28.54 16.48 -13.88
N VAL A 209 28.48 15.14 -13.83
CA VAL A 209 27.49 14.36 -14.57
C VAL A 209 26.10 14.50 -13.93
N PRO A 210 25.04 14.64 -14.72
CA PRO A 210 23.68 14.85 -14.21
C PRO A 210 23.18 13.72 -13.31
N ALA A 211 22.39 14.07 -12.29
CA ALA A 211 21.75 13.11 -11.37
C ALA A 211 20.83 12.09 -12.06
N ALA A 212 20.39 12.36 -13.30
CA ALA A 212 19.62 11.44 -14.11
C ALA A 212 20.41 10.15 -14.48
N VAL A 213 21.74 10.21 -14.52
CA VAL A 213 22.61 9.09 -14.92
C VAL A 213 22.81 8.09 -13.77
N TRP A 214 23.01 8.58 -12.54
CA TRP A 214 23.33 7.74 -11.38
C TRP A 214 22.18 7.56 -10.37
N GLY A 215 21.15 8.41 -10.42
CA GLY A 215 20.04 8.41 -9.45
C GLY A 215 19.24 7.10 -9.42
N VAL A 216 19.13 6.41 -10.56
CA VAL A 216 18.46 5.10 -10.68
C VAL A 216 19.15 4.04 -9.83
N PHE A 217 20.49 4.00 -9.88
CA PHE A 217 21.26 2.97 -9.19
C PHE A 217 21.25 3.17 -7.68
N ALA A 218 21.21 4.42 -7.21
CA ALA A 218 20.96 4.74 -5.81
C ALA A 218 19.56 4.31 -5.36
N ALA A 219 18.57 4.34 -6.27
CA ALA A 219 17.21 3.86 -6.03
C ALA A 219 17.06 2.32 -6.09
N TYR A 220 18.00 1.58 -6.67
CA TYR A 220 17.97 0.11 -6.65
C TYR A 220 18.86 -0.52 -5.57
N GLY A 221 19.93 0.17 -5.15
CA GLY A 221 21.03 -0.41 -4.35
C GLY A 221 20.96 -0.27 -2.83
N GLN A 222 19.78 -0.08 -2.21
CA GLN A 222 19.62 -0.15 -0.75
C GLN A 222 18.61 -1.24 -0.36
#